data_AF-V4AL28-F1
#
_entry.id   AF-V4AL28-F1
#
_cell.length_a   1.000
_cell.length_b   1.000
_cell.length_c   1.000
_cell.angle_alpha   90.00
_cell.angle_beta   90.00
_cell.angle_gamma   90.00
#
_symmetry.space_group_name_H-M   'P 1'
#
loop_
_entity.id
_entity.type
_entity.pdbx_description
1 polymer ?
#
loop_
_entity_poly.entity_id
_entity_poly.type
_entity_poly.pdbx_seq_one_letter_code
_entity_poly.pdbx_strand_id
1 'polypeptide(L)'
;MVLLDRINSAFVRNNINVLKALMRLIPFLAFGEEDKMTALLNHFKPYMSFNRFDAEHTQDEEIHLDSFCVIASGIENNANGSRLKDMIIEQGIVLSCVDYILEHAPPIKTLLATDSDIWKDILSKPALAHVLKVLTGLSPGHKPTQSLIAQKCIPVLHKMEQVSSDKHIGTLAENLLDALKENEEASKKIEDVRKQTKAEKKKLAMAVRKKQLGALGMTTNEKGQVTVKSSVLKQMEDLKEETGLTCCICREGYRYQAQKVLAVYTYTKRCNLDDYENKARKTVGYSTVSHFNVIHVDCHNAAVRHARGREEWESAALQNANTKCNGLLPMWGPQVQESVFASCLARHNNYLQECTGVRDPSYPFTVHDLKLLLLRFANEKLFSEDSGGGGRQSNLHLMPYMLHMALYVINSTRLTGREEKNINNYLELTKDKWIENCWETEGPLYYPVMSMLVHSADKWLTTRTKFLERLIIAAHVRNAASVGAKTLPEGSKTLKDYSIYKPVLIFFGLINSFFLKLFKKVTVGGDGTWSNSLADYIRFNDKIVLETCDRILAIYQEEILPCESIAEFFDVMGLLEDVPNPEEHFTTLLASLP
;
A
#
# COMPACT_ATOMS: atom_id res chain seq x y z
N MET A 1 -41.07 -1.56 1.97
CA MET A 1 -41.42 -2.78 1.20
C MET A 1 -41.14 -2.64 -0.29
N VAL A 2 -41.74 -1.67 -1.01
CA VAL A 2 -41.64 -1.54 -2.49
C VAL A 2 -40.22 -1.59 -3.08
N LEU A 3 -39.18 -1.11 -2.38
CA LEU A 3 -37.78 -1.12 -2.85
C LEU A 3 -37.03 -2.45 -2.58
N LEU A 4 -37.36 -3.16 -1.50
CA LEU A 4 -36.80 -4.49 -1.23
C LEU A 4 -37.30 -5.50 -2.27
N ASP A 5 -38.54 -5.36 -2.70
CA ASP A 5 -39.13 -6.20 -3.76
C ASP A 5 -38.45 -5.98 -5.13
N ARG A 6 -37.81 -4.82 -5.34
CA ARG A 6 -37.06 -4.53 -6.59
C ARG A 6 -35.73 -5.26 -6.69
N ILE A 7 -35.18 -5.77 -5.57
CA ILE A 7 -33.99 -6.66 -5.57
C ILE A 7 -34.25 -7.88 -6.47
N ASN A 8 -35.50 -8.35 -6.49
CA ASN A 8 -35.91 -9.51 -7.28
C ASN A 8 -36.27 -9.19 -8.73
N SER A 9 -36.19 -7.92 -9.15
CA SER A 9 -36.49 -7.55 -10.53
C SER A 9 -35.34 -7.95 -11.48
N ALA A 10 -35.71 -8.45 -12.67
CA ALA A 10 -34.74 -8.87 -13.69
C ALA A 10 -33.75 -7.75 -14.06
N PHE A 11 -34.21 -6.50 -14.10
CA PHE A 11 -33.36 -5.34 -14.39
C PHE A 11 -32.29 -5.11 -13.31
N VAL A 12 -32.64 -5.19 -12.03
CA VAL A 12 -31.69 -4.97 -10.92
C VAL A 12 -30.73 -6.15 -10.80
N ARG A 13 -31.20 -7.39 -10.99
CA ARG A 13 -30.34 -8.59 -10.98
C ARG A 13 -29.30 -8.59 -12.10
N ASN A 14 -29.64 -8.05 -13.27
CA ASN A 14 -28.72 -7.98 -14.41
C ASN A 14 -27.75 -6.79 -14.34
N ASN A 15 -27.89 -5.88 -13.35
CA ASN A 15 -27.07 -4.68 -13.22
C ASN A 15 -26.47 -4.58 -11.82
N ILE A 16 -25.30 -5.21 -11.60
CA ILE A 16 -24.61 -5.26 -10.30
C ILE A 16 -24.34 -3.86 -9.72
N ASN A 17 -24.03 -2.87 -10.54
CA ASN A 17 -23.81 -1.49 -10.09
C ASN A 17 -25.10 -0.84 -9.55
N VAL A 18 -26.25 -1.13 -10.18
CA VAL A 18 -27.56 -0.64 -9.74
C VAL A 18 -27.97 -1.34 -8.45
N LEU A 19 -27.74 -2.66 -8.34
CA LEU A 19 -27.97 -3.41 -7.12
C LEU A 19 -27.14 -2.85 -5.95
N LYS A 20 -25.83 -2.62 -6.16
CA LYS A 20 -24.94 -2.04 -5.14
C LYS A 20 -25.36 -0.62 -4.73
N ALA A 21 -25.72 0.23 -5.70
CA ALA A 21 -26.20 1.58 -5.40
C ALA A 21 -27.51 1.55 -4.61
N LEU A 22 -28.44 0.66 -4.97
CA LEU A 22 -29.72 0.49 -4.28
C LEU A 22 -29.53 -0.05 -2.86
N MET A 23 -28.61 -1.02 -2.66
CA MET A 23 -28.28 -1.53 -1.31
C MET A 23 -27.63 -0.48 -0.42
N ARG A 24 -26.84 0.43 -0.98
CA ARG A 24 -26.29 1.56 -0.22
C ARG A 24 -27.35 2.58 0.17
N LEU A 25 -28.40 2.76 -0.64
CA LEU A 25 -29.47 3.73 -0.39
C LEU A 25 -30.56 3.22 0.56
N ILE A 26 -30.78 1.90 0.63
CA ILE A 26 -31.83 1.31 1.48
C ILE A 26 -31.70 1.68 2.97
N PRO A 27 -30.50 1.63 3.59
CA PRO A 27 -30.34 2.06 4.97
C PRO A 27 -30.79 3.50 5.20
N PHE A 28 -30.47 4.41 4.28
CA PHE A 28 -30.89 5.82 4.35
C PHE A 28 -32.41 6.00 4.34
N LEU A 29 -33.11 5.17 3.57
CA LEU A 29 -34.57 5.22 3.46
C LEU A 29 -35.29 4.57 4.66
N ALA A 30 -34.56 3.80 5.46
CA ALA A 30 -35.04 3.21 6.70
C ALA A 30 -34.68 4.04 7.96
N PHE A 31 -33.71 4.96 7.87
CA PHE A 31 -33.21 5.72 9.03
C PHE A 31 -34.28 6.59 9.70
N GLY A 32 -34.29 6.55 11.04
CA GLY A 32 -35.19 7.34 11.89
C GLY A 32 -36.56 6.72 12.13
N GLU A 33 -36.91 5.62 11.46
CA GLU A 33 -38.18 4.90 11.65
C GLU A 33 -37.94 3.44 12.06
N GLU A 34 -38.20 3.12 13.32
CA GLU A 34 -37.93 1.81 13.93
C GLU A 34 -38.66 0.66 13.22
N ASP A 35 -39.88 0.89 12.74
CA ASP A 35 -40.66 -0.09 11.97
C ASP A 35 -40.00 -0.45 10.64
N LYS A 36 -39.39 0.55 9.96
CA LYS A 36 -38.71 0.34 8.68
C LYS A 36 -37.37 -0.36 8.87
N MET A 37 -36.62 -0.01 9.91
CA MET A 37 -35.39 -0.72 10.27
C MET A 37 -35.68 -2.17 10.66
N THR A 38 -36.74 -2.41 11.44
CA THR A 38 -37.19 -3.76 11.80
C THR A 38 -37.61 -4.56 10.57
N ALA A 39 -38.37 -3.98 9.64
CA ALA A 39 -38.76 -4.63 8.39
C ALA A 39 -37.55 -4.99 7.51
N LEU A 40 -36.54 -4.12 7.45
CA LEU A 40 -35.28 -4.38 6.76
C LEU A 40 -34.56 -5.61 7.35
N LEU A 41 -34.41 -5.66 8.67
CA LEU A 41 -33.75 -6.79 9.34
C LEU A 41 -34.53 -8.08 9.16
N ASN A 42 -35.85 -8.04 9.31
CA ASN A 42 -36.73 -9.20 9.12
C ASN A 42 -36.69 -9.75 7.69
N HIS A 43 -36.45 -8.88 6.69
CA HIS A 43 -36.31 -9.32 5.30
C HIS A 43 -35.02 -10.13 5.08
N PHE A 44 -33.89 -9.72 5.67
CA PHE A 44 -32.61 -10.41 5.47
C PHE A 44 -32.35 -11.57 6.44
N LYS A 45 -33.02 -11.59 7.60
CA LYS A 45 -32.84 -12.61 8.64
C LYS A 45 -32.95 -14.07 8.14
N PRO A 46 -33.89 -14.46 7.26
CA PRO A 46 -33.99 -15.82 6.74
C PRO A 46 -32.73 -16.31 6.00
N TYR A 47 -31.98 -15.37 5.41
CA TYR A 47 -30.77 -15.66 4.62
C TYR A 47 -29.51 -15.80 5.48
N MET A 48 -29.58 -15.50 6.78
CA MET A 48 -28.45 -15.56 7.71
C MET A 48 -28.32 -16.92 8.42
N SER A 49 -28.85 -17.97 7.81
CA SER A 49 -28.71 -19.34 8.31
C SER A 49 -27.40 -19.95 7.78
N PHE A 50 -26.27 -19.54 8.35
CA PHE A 50 -24.93 -19.85 7.80
C PHE A 50 -24.65 -21.36 7.65
N ASN A 51 -25.01 -22.18 8.65
CA ASN A 51 -24.84 -23.63 8.59
C ASN A 51 -25.66 -24.28 7.47
N ARG A 52 -26.88 -23.77 7.21
CA ARG A 52 -27.69 -24.20 6.07
C ARG A 52 -27.05 -23.76 4.76
N PHE A 53 -26.60 -22.50 4.69
CA PHE A 53 -25.97 -21.92 3.52
C PHE A 53 -24.72 -22.71 3.07
N ASP A 54 -23.94 -23.23 4.03
CA ASP A 54 -22.80 -24.10 3.72
C ASP A 54 -23.21 -25.46 3.15
N ALA A 55 -24.33 -26.02 3.60
CA ALA A 55 -24.83 -27.31 3.13
C ALA A 55 -25.49 -27.19 1.75
N GLU A 56 -26.38 -26.21 1.60
CA GLU A 56 -27.08 -25.89 0.37
C GLU A 56 -27.49 -24.42 0.34
N HIS A 57 -27.24 -23.76 -0.78
CA HIS A 57 -27.77 -22.43 -1.05
C HIS A 57 -28.09 -22.28 -2.53
N THR A 58 -29.07 -21.43 -2.79
CA THR A 58 -29.41 -20.97 -4.13
C THR A 58 -28.65 -19.69 -4.47
N GLN A 59 -28.51 -19.41 -5.76
CA GLN A 59 -27.95 -18.13 -6.22
C GLN A 59 -28.74 -16.92 -5.69
N ASP A 60 -30.05 -17.10 -5.43
CA ASP A 60 -30.89 -16.07 -4.82
C ASP A 60 -30.44 -15.74 -3.40
N GLU A 61 -30.19 -16.78 -2.59
CA GLU A 61 -29.75 -16.61 -1.20
C GLU A 61 -28.35 -16.00 -1.13
N GLU A 62 -27.45 -16.35 -2.06
CA GLU A 62 -26.13 -15.73 -2.21
C GLU A 62 -26.25 -14.22 -2.50
N ILE A 63 -27.12 -13.83 -3.44
CA ILE A 63 -27.35 -12.41 -3.77
C ILE A 63 -27.89 -11.62 -2.57
N HIS A 64 -28.82 -12.20 -1.79
CA HIS A 64 -29.38 -11.54 -0.61
C HIS A 64 -28.34 -11.39 0.50
N LEU A 65 -27.47 -12.39 0.70
CA LEU A 65 -26.41 -12.33 1.70
C LEU A 65 -25.31 -11.34 1.31
N ASP A 66 -24.92 -11.29 0.05
CA ASP A 66 -24.01 -10.26 -0.49
C ASP A 66 -24.62 -8.86 -0.38
N SER A 67 -25.92 -8.74 -0.64
CA SER A 67 -26.66 -7.48 -0.49
C SER A 67 -26.63 -6.98 0.95
N PHE A 68 -26.79 -7.89 1.92
CA PHE A 68 -26.67 -7.55 3.33
C PHE A 68 -25.23 -7.15 3.71
N CYS A 69 -24.20 -7.77 3.13
CA CYS A 69 -22.82 -7.33 3.32
C CYS A 69 -22.61 -5.88 2.86
N VAL A 70 -23.20 -5.49 1.72
CA VAL A 70 -23.14 -4.11 1.21
C VAL A 70 -23.90 -3.15 2.13
N ILE A 71 -25.05 -3.57 2.67
CA ILE A 71 -25.81 -2.80 3.66
C ILE A 71 -24.97 -2.58 4.91
N ALA A 72 -24.40 -3.64 5.50
CA ALA A 72 -23.60 -3.57 6.71
C ALA A 72 -22.44 -2.57 6.59
N SER A 73 -21.69 -2.62 5.48
CA SER A 73 -20.60 -1.68 5.20
C SER A 73 -21.06 -0.27 4.81
N GLY A 74 -22.33 -0.11 4.45
CA GLY A 74 -22.93 1.18 4.07
C GLY A 74 -23.56 1.94 5.24
N ILE A 75 -23.56 1.39 6.46
CA ILE A 75 -24.11 2.05 7.63
C ILE A 75 -23.15 3.16 8.10
N GLU A 76 -23.60 4.41 8.04
CA GLU A 76 -22.82 5.57 8.47
C GLU A 76 -22.54 5.59 9.98
N ASN A 77 -21.44 6.28 10.37
CA ASN A 77 -21.04 6.45 11.76
C ASN A 77 -21.72 7.68 12.39
N ASN A 78 -23.04 7.66 12.45
CA ASN A 78 -23.88 8.69 13.08
C ASN A 78 -24.90 8.04 14.03
N ALA A 79 -25.68 8.84 14.77
CA ALA A 79 -26.62 8.31 15.78
C ALA A 79 -27.65 7.30 15.22
N ASN A 80 -28.15 7.52 13.99
CA ASN A 80 -29.10 6.62 13.33
C ASN A 80 -28.42 5.31 12.90
N GLY A 81 -27.19 5.39 12.38
CA GLY A 81 -26.40 4.22 12.04
C GLY A 81 -26.01 3.39 13.27
N SER A 82 -25.66 4.04 14.39
CA SER A 82 -25.47 3.35 15.68
C SER A 82 -26.74 2.65 16.13
N ARG A 83 -27.91 3.30 16.08
CA ARG A 83 -29.20 2.67 16.43
C ARG A 83 -29.50 1.44 15.56
N LEU A 84 -29.25 1.51 14.26
CA LEU A 84 -29.42 0.35 13.38
C LEU A 84 -28.46 -0.79 13.75
N LYS A 85 -27.20 -0.49 14.08
CA LYS A 85 -26.22 -1.49 14.54
C LYS A 85 -26.64 -2.10 15.89
N ASP A 86 -27.20 -1.32 16.81
CA ASP A 86 -27.79 -1.83 18.06
C ASP A 86 -28.93 -2.81 17.77
N MET A 87 -29.88 -2.46 16.88
CA MET A 87 -30.97 -3.36 16.49
C MET A 87 -30.47 -4.66 15.83
N ILE A 88 -29.38 -4.59 15.05
CA ILE A 88 -28.74 -5.77 14.46
C ILE A 88 -28.17 -6.70 15.55
N ILE A 89 -27.61 -6.13 16.63
CA ILE A 89 -27.19 -6.89 17.82
C ILE A 89 -28.40 -7.49 18.53
N GLU A 90 -29.43 -6.70 18.82
CA GLU A 90 -30.66 -7.13 19.50
C GLU A 90 -31.37 -8.29 18.77
N GLN A 91 -31.33 -8.30 17.43
CA GLN A 91 -31.88 -9.38 16.59
C GLN A 91 -31.00 -10.65 16.55
N GLY A 92 -29.84 -10.64 17.20
CA GLY A 92 -28.93 -11.79 17.32
C GLY A 92 -28.04 -12.03 16.10
N ILE A 93 -27.96 -11.09 15.15
CA ILE A 93 -27.22 -11.29 13.88
C ILE A 93 -25.72 -11.33 14.14
N VAL A 94 -25.19 -10.37 14.91
CA VAL A 94 -23.75 -10.33 15.26
C VAL A 94 -23.36 -11.58 16.06
N LEU A 95 -24.21 -12.01 16.99
CA LEU A 95 -23.97 -13.21 17.78
C LEU A 95 -23.98 -14.47 16.90
N SER A 96 -24.91 -14.60 15.96
CA SER A 96 -24.94 -15.72 15.00
C SER A 96 -23.67 -15.81 14.15
N CYS A 97 -23.14 -14.67 13.73
CA CYS A 97 -21.86 -14.59 13.01
C CYS A 97 -20.67 -15.05 13.88
N VAL A 98 -20.62 -14.58 15.13
CA VAL A 98 -19.58 -14.96 16.11
C VAL A 98 -19.66 -16.45 16.42
N ASP A 99 -20.85 -16.97 16.69
CA ASP A 99 -21.08 -18.38 17.02
C ASP A 99 -20.70 -19.28 15.84
N TYR A 100 -21.04 -18.89 14.61
CA TYR A 100 -20.60 -19.62 13.41
C TYR A 100 -19.07 -19.72 13.31
N ILE A 101 -18.33 -18.62 13.55
CA ILE A 101 -16.86 -18.66 13.53
C ILE A 101 -16.35 -19.63 14.60
N LEU A 102 -16.91 -19.58 15.81
CA LEU A 102 -16.45 -20.38 16.94
C LEU A 102 -16.82 -21.87 16.82
N GLU A 103 -17.99 -22.18 16.25
CA GLU A 103 -18.49 -23.55 16.04
C GLU A 103 -17.61 -24.32 15.06
N HIS A 104 -17.21 -23.67 13.95
CA HIS A 104 -16.43 -24.32 12.90
C HIS A 104 -14.91 -24.18 13.10
N ALA A 105 -14.45 -23.32 14.01
CA ALA A 105 -13.02 -23.10 14.23
C ALA A 105 -12.38 -24.32 14.94
N PRO A 106 -11.30 -24.89 14.37
CA PRO A 106 -10.55 -25.93 15.07
C PRO A 106 -9.94 -25.41 16.38
N PRO A 107 -9.73 -26.27 17.40
CA PRO A 107 -9.03 -25.89 18.62
C PRO A 107 -7.63 -25.35 18.32
N ILE A 108 -7.33 -24.15 18.80
CA ILE A 108 -6.02 -23.50 18.60
C ILE A 108 -5.00 -24.17 19.52
N LYS A 109 -4.19 -25.08 18.97
CA LYS A 109 -3.06 -25.72 19.69
C LYS A 109 -1.75 -24.92 19.55
N THR A 110 -1.65 -24.09 18.52
CA THR A 110 -0.50 -23.23 18.22
C THR A 110 -0.98 -22.01 17.45
N LEU A 111 -0.31 -20.86 17.62
CA LEU A 111 -0.57 -19.65 16.82
C LEU A 111 0.21 -19.64 15.49
N LEU A 112 1.11 -20.60 15.27
CA LEU A 112 1.86 -20.75 14.03
C LEU A 112 1.02 -21.43 12.95
N ALA A 113 1.16 -21.06 11.68
CA ALA A 113 0.45 -21.69 10.56
C ALA A 113 0.93 -23.12 10.21
N THR A 114 1.52 -23.85 11.17
CA THR A 114 2.10 -25.20 10.96
C THR A 114 1.05 -26.31 10.87
N ASP A 115 -0.19 -26.04 11.26
CA ASP A 115 -1.34 -26.94 11.26
C ASP A 115 -2.44 -26.46 10.27
N SER A 116 -2.03 -25.74 9.22
CA SER A 116 -2.94 -25.15 8.23
C SER A 116 -3.90 -26.14 7.58
N ASP A 117 -3.52 -27.42 7.48
CA ASP A 117 -4.37 -28.49 6.95
C ASP A 117 -5.66 -28.70 7.74
N ILE A 118 -5.63 -28.49 9.06
CA ILE A 118 -6.81 -28.64 9.94
C ILE A 118 -7.80 -27.49 9.71
N TRP A 119 -7.29 -26.33 9.27
CA TRP A 119 -8.10 -25.13 9.02
C TRP A 119 -8.75 -25.13 7.63
N LYS A 120 -8.33 -26.02 6.72
CA LYS A 120 -8.87 -26.06 5.34
C LYS A 120 -10.39 -26.25 5.28
N ASP A 121 -10.98 -27.01 6.20
CA ASP A 121 -12.42 -27.23 6.25
C ASP A 121 -13.18 -25.91 6.41
N ILE A 122 -12.97 -25.18 7.51
CA ILE A 122 -13.61 -23.89 7.76
C ILE A 122 -13.29 -22.87 6.66
N LEU A 123 -12.05 -22.81 6.17
CA LEU A 123 -11.64 -21.86 5.14
C LEU A 123 -12.31 -22.10 3.78
N SER A 124 -12.81 -23.32 3.54
CA SER A 124 -13.52 -23.68 2.31
C SER A 124 -15.03 -23.39 2.37
N LYS A 125 -15.60 -23.17 3.57
CA LYS A 125 -17.04 -22.99 3.78
C LYS A 125 -17.60 -21.74 3.06
N PRO A 126 -18.67 -21.87 2.26
CA PRO A 126 -19.30 -20.75 1.53
C PRO A 126 -19.71 -19.55 2.40
N ALA A 127 -20.24 -19.77 3.60
CA ALA A 127 -20.76 -18.72 4.46
C ALA A 127 -19.66 -17.87 5.13
N LEU A 128 -18.47 -18.42 5.34
CA LEU A 128 -17.41 -17.76 6.12
C LEU A 128 -17.02 -16.38 5.57
N ALA A 129 -16.88 -16.27 4.25
CA ALA A 129 -16.53 -14.99 3.63
C ALA A 129 -17.60 -13.91 3.88
N HIS A 130 -18.87 -14.28 3.87
CA HIS A 130 -19.99 -13.39 4.14
C HIS A 130 -20.03 -12.98 5.62
N VAL A 131 -19.83 -13.95 6.52
CA VAL A 131 -19.77 -13.70 7.97
C VAL A 131 -18.69 -12.68 8.31
N LEU A 132 -17.48 -12.84 7.78
CA LEU A 132 -16.38 -11.90 8.00
C LEU A 132 -16.68 -10.51 7.43
N LYS A 133 -17.27 -10.42 6.24
CA LYS A 133 -17.68 -9.14 5.62
C LYS A 133 -18.74 -8.42 6.46
N VAL A 134 -19.75 -9.14 6.95
CA VAL A 134 -20.81 -8.58 7.82
C VAL A 134 -20.22 -8.02 9.10
N LEU A 135 -19.40 -8.81 9.81
CA LEU A 135 -18.75 -8.36 11.05
C LEU A 135 -17.84 -7.15 10.79
N THR A 136 -17.12 -7.15 9.67
CA THR A 136 -16.24 -6.03 9.30
C THR A 136 -17.05 -4.76 9.03
N GLY A 137 -18.16 -4.84 8.28
CA GLY A 137 -19.00 -3.69 7.97
C GLY A 137 -19.69 -3.09 9.20
N LEU A 138 -20.06 -3.91 10.18
CA LEU A 138 -20.73 -3.46 11.40
C LEU A 138 -19.77 -2.91 12.47
N SER A 139 -18.46 -3.14 12.34
CA SER A 139 -17.48 -2.79 13.37
C SER A 139 -17.14 -1.29 13.45
N PRO A 140 -16.89 -0.54 12.35
CA PRO A 140 -16.52 0.87 12.43
C PRO A 140 -17.53 1.71 13.21
N GLY A 141 -17.03 2.61 14.07
CA GLY A 141 -17.83 3.54 14.86
C GLY A 141 -18.79 2.89 15.87
N HIS A 142 -18.67 1.59 16.17
CA HIS A 142 -19.64 0.88 17.01
C HIS A 142 -19.00 -0.05 18.05
N LYS A 143 -18.71 0.52 19.24
CA LYS A 143 -18.08 -0.18 20.37
C LYS A 143 -18.80 -1.46 20.83
N PRO A 144 -20.15 -1.54 20.88
CA PRO A 144 -20.83 -2.77 21.27
C PRO A 144 -20.54 -3.95 20.33
N THR A 145 -20.59 -3.73 19.00
CA THR A 145 -20.23 -4.74 18.01
C THR A 145 -18.78 -5.19 18.18
N GLN A 146 -17.86 -4.23 18.29
CA GLN A 146 -16.43 -4.50 18.42
C GLN A 146 -16.15 -5.35 19.67
N SER A 147 -16.77 -5.02 20.80
CA SER A 147 -16.59 -5.73 22.07
C SER A 147 -17.09 -7.17 21.99
N LEU A 148 -18.25 -7.39 21.35
CA LEU A 148 -18.84 -8.73 21.21
C LEU A 148 -17.96 -9.66 20.38
N ILE A 149 -17.37 -9.15 19.29
CA ILE A 149 -16.45 -9.91 18.43
C ILE A 149 -15.12 -10.14 19.17
N ALA A 150 -14.56 -9.08 19.76
CA ALA A 150 -13.26 -9.10 20.40
C ALA A 150 -13.17 -10.05 21.60
N GLN A 151 -14.28 -10.32 22.27
CA GLN A 151 -14.31 -11.18 23.46
C GLN A 151 -13.81 -12.59 23.19
N LYS A 152 -14.09 -13.16 22.00
CA LYS A 152 -13.83 -14.58 21.71
C LYS A 152 -13.15 -14.85 20.37
N CYS A 153 -13.32 -13.98 19.37
CA CYS A 153 -12.88 -14.29 18.01
C CYS A 153 -11.42 -13.92 17.71
N ILE A 154 -10.77 -13.04 18.48
CA ILE A 154 -9.43 -12.50 18.15
C ILE A 154 -8.40 -13.61 17.86
N PRO A 155 -8.22 -14.65 18.70
CA PRO A 155 -7.23 -15.69 18.42
C PRO A 155 -7.55 -16.50 17.15
N VAL A 156 -8.83 -16.76 16.90
CA VAL A 156 -9.32 -17.50 15.73
C VAL A 156 -9.11 -16.67 14.45
N LEU A 157 -9.46 -15.39 14.49
CA LEU A 157 -9.28 -14.45 13.37
C LEU A 157 -7.80 -14.26 13.06
N HIS A 158 -6.95 -14.11 14.08
CA HIS A 158 -5.50 -13.99 13.87
C HIS A 158 -4.90 -15.28 13.28
N LYS A 159 -5.47 -16.44 13.62
CA LYS A 159 -5.06 -17.69 13.01
C LYS A 159 -5.46 -17.77 11.54
N MET A 160 -6.69 -17.38 11.21
CA MET A 160 -7.18 -17.28 9.83
C MET A 160 -6.37 -16.29 8.99
N GLU A 161 -6.00 -15.13 9.55
CA GLU A 161 -5.12 -14.12 8.95
C GLU A 161 -3.79 -14.74 8.44
N GLN A 162 -3.27 -15.75 9.15
CA GLN A 162 -2.00 -16.38 8.80
C GLN A 162 -2.10 -17.54 7.81
N VAL A 163 -3.31 -17.99 7.45
CA VAL A 163 -3.49 -19.16 6.57
C VAL A 163 -3.92 -18.71 5.18
N SER A 164 -3.19 -19.15 4.16
CA SER A 164 -3.56 -18.94 2.76
C SER A 164 -4.79 -19.76 2.39
N SER A 165 -5.79 -19.12 1.78
CA SER A 165 -7.03 -19.76 1.30
C SER A 165 -7.44 -19.22 -0.06
N ASP A 166 -8.06 -20.04 -0.91
CA ASP A 166 -8.51 -19.66 -2.26
C ASP A 166 -9.61 -18.56 -2.26
N LYS A 167 -10.33 -18.41 -1.14
CA LYS A 167 -11.42 -17.42 -0.96
C LYS A 167 -10.98 -16.13 -0.24
N HIS A 168 -9.68 -15.88 -0.12
CA HIS A 168 -9.10 -14.67 0.52
C HIS A 168 -9.55 -14.47 1.99
N ILE A 169 -9.81 -15.56 2.70
CA ILE A 169 -10.26 -15.52 4.10
C ILE A 169 -9.23 -14.84 5.00
N GLY A 170 -7.92 -15.04 4.75
CA GLY A 170 -6.87 -14.37 5.52
C GLY A 170 -6.97 -12.84 5.46
N THR A 171 -7.20 -12.27 4.27
CA THR A 171 -7.42 -10.82 4.10
C THR A 171 -8.73 -10.34 4.72
N LEU A 172 -9.80 -11.14 4.64
CA LEU A 172 -11.07 -10.80 5.30
C LEU A 172 -10.93 -10.80 6.83
N ALA A 173 -10.16 -11.74 7.38
CA ALA A 173 -9.87 -11.80 8.81
C ALA A 173 -8.97 -10.62 9.25
N GLU A 174 -7.97 -10.25 8.45
CA GLU A 174 -7.14 -9.06 8.69
C GLU A 174 -7.98 -7.77 8.70
N ASN A 175 -8.84 -7.57 7.70
CA ASN A 175 -9.73 -6.41 7.62
C ASN A 175 -10.65 -6.31 8.84
N LEU A 176 -11.18 -7.45 9.31
CA LEU A 176 -11.99 -7.49 10.53
C LEU A 176 -11.15 -7.10 11.75
N LEU A 177 -9.96 -7.67 11.92
CA LEU A 177 -9.06 -7.32 13.02
C LEU A 177 -8.70 -5.84 13.01
N ASP A 178 -8.47 -5.24 11.84
CA ASP A 178 -8.19 -3.81 11.72
C ASP A 178 -9.42 -2.96 12.08
N ALA A 179 -10.63 -3.35 11.66
CA ALA A 179 -11.86 -2.65 12.03
C ALA A 179 -12.17 -2.70 13.54
N LEU A 180 -11.66 -3.71 14.26
CA LEU A 180 -11.81 -3.83 15.71
C LEU A 180 -10.88 -2.90 16.49
N LYS A 181 -9.82 -2.34 15.87
CA LYS A 181 -8.80 -1.54 16.58
C LYS A 181 -9.30 -0.20 17.13
N GLU A 182 -10.44 0.29 16.67
CA GLU A 182 -11.08 1.47 17.27
C GLU A 182 -11.50 1.24 18.74
N ASN A 183 -11.63 -0.03 19.16
CA ASN A 183 -11.79 -0.40 20.56
C ASN A 183 -10.40 -0.66 21.18
N GLU A 184 -10.03 0.11 22.20
CA GLU A 184 -8.73 0.02 22.87
C GLU A 184 -8.43 -1.38 23.45
N GLU A 185 -9.43 -2.04 24.04
CA GLU A 185 -9.25 -3.39 24.62
C GLU A 185 -9.03 -4.44 23.52
N ALA A 186 -9.79 -4.33 22.42
CA ALA A 186 -9.62 -5.20 21.27
C ALA A 186 -8.26 -4.97 20.62
N SER A 187 -7.86 -3.71 20.41
CA SER A 187 -6.57 -3.32 19.83
C SER A 187 -5.40 -3.95 20.61
N LYS A 188 -5.42 -3.82 21.95
CA LYS A 188 -4.40 -4.41 22.82
C LYS A 188 -4.33 -5.94 22.68
N LYS A 189 -5.48 -6.63 22.71
CA LYS A 189 -5.54 -8.09 22.54
C LYS A 189 -4.99 -8.53 21.18
N ILE A 190 -5.28 -7.80 20.11
CA ILE A 190 -4.78 -8.09 18.75
C ILE A 190 -3.26 -7.94 18.70
N GLU A 191 -2.72 -6.86 19.27
CA GLU A 191 -1.27 -6.66 19.36
C GLU A 191 -0.57 -7.77 20.15
N ASP A 192 -1.12 -8.15 21.30
CA ASP A 192 -0.55 -9.19 22.17
C ASP A 192 -0.45 -10.52 21.43
N VAL A 193 -1.51 -10.93 20.74
CA VAL A 193 -1.54 -12.17 19.95
C VAL A 193 -0.54 -12.10 18.77
N ARG A 194 -0.47 -10.98 18.04
CA ARG A 194 0.51 -10.78 16.95
C ARG A 194 1.96 -10.80 17.46
N LYS A 195 2.23 -10.18 18.61
CA LYS A 195 3.55 -10.19 19.29
C LYS A 195 3.94 -11.61 19.70
N GLN A 196 3.02 -12.39 20.27
CA GLN A 196 3.25 -13.79 20.63
C GLN A 196 3.64 -14.63 19.41
N THR A 197 2.92 -14.51 18.29
CA THR A 197 3.24 -15.22 17.05
C THR A 197 4.64 -14.85 16.52
N LYS A 198 5.02 -13.56 16.56
CA LYS A 198 6.36 -13.12 16.13
C LYS A 198 7.46 -13.75 16.98
N ALA A 199 7.26 -13.83 18.30
CA ALA A 199 8.20 -14.46 19.22
C ALA A 199 8.33 -15.98 18.97
N GLU A 200 7.22 -16.68 18.74
CA GLU A 200 7.21 -18.11 18.43
C GLU A 200 7.88 -18.43 17.08
N LYS A 201 7.61 -17.64 16.02
CA LYS A 201 8.30 -17.77 14.72
C LYS A 201 9.81 -17.60 14.85
N LYS A 202 10.26 -16.61 15.62
CA LYS A 202 11.69 -16.37 15.90
C LYS A 202 12.34 -17.55 16.61
N LYS A 203 11.67 -18.12 17.63
CA LYS A 203 12.17 -19.28 18.40
C LYS A 203 12.27 -20.53 17.51
N LEU A 204 11.27 -20.79 16.66
CA LEU A 204 11.28 -21.91 15.73
C LEU A 204 12.41 -21.77 14.69
N ALA A 205 12.59 -20.59 14.09
CA ALA A 205 13.66 -20.33 13.15
C ALA A 205 15.06 -20.56 13.77
N MET A 206 15.25 -20.15 15.02
CA MET A 206 16.50 -20.41 15.77
C MET A 206 16.73 -21.91 16.03
N ALA A 207 15.67 -22.66 16.35
CA ALA A 207 15.74 -24.10 16.58
C ALA A 207 16.04 -24.89 15.29
N VAL A 208 15.39 -24.52 14.17
CA VAL A 208 15.66 -25.10 12.83
C VAL A 208 17.09 -24.82 12.41
N ARG A 209 17.57 -23.58 12.60
CA ARG A 209 18.96 -23.19 12.32
C ARG A 209 19.96 -24.01 13.13
N LYS A 210 19.71 -24.20 14.44
CA LYS A 210 20.57 -25.02 15.32
C LYS A 210 20.57 -26.51 14.91
N LYS A 211 19.43 -27.04 14.48
CA LYS A 211 19.28 -28.44 14.04
C LYS A 211 19.92 -28.69 12.66
N GLN A 212 19.77 -27.75 11.72
CA GLN A 212 20.41 -27.81 10.40
C GLN A 212 21.94 -27.69 10.50
N LEU A 213 22.46 -26.85 11.40
CA LEU A 213 23.90 -26.75 11.67
C LEU A 213 24.49 -28.06 12.23
N GLY A 214 23.74 -28.81 13.05
CA GLY A 214 24.16 -30.11 13.58
C GLY A 214 24.06 -31.27 12.58
N ALA A 215 23.10 -31.23 11.66
CA ALA A 215 22.90 -32.27 10.64
C ALA A 215 23.91 -32.19 9.47
N LEU A 216 24.58 -31.05 9.29
CA LEU A 216 25.57 -30.80 8.23
C LEU A 216 27.00 -31.26 8.58
N GLY A 217 27.21 -31.97 9.69
CA GLY A 217 28.50 -32.59 10.04
C GLY A 217 29.64 -31.59 10.33
N MET A 218 29.31 -30.31 10.57
CA MET A 218 30.27 -29.28 10.91
C MET A 218 30.52 -29.27 12.42
N THR A 219 31.69 -29.74 12.85
CA THR A 219 32.18 -29.50 14.22
C THR A 219 33.02 -28.23 14.22
N THR A 220 32.65 -27.27 15.07
CA THR A 220 33.50 -26.16 15.45
C THR A 220 34.57 -26.67 16.41
N ASN A 221 35.86 -26.49 16.08
CA ASN A 221 36.89 -26.59 17.12
C ASN A 221 36.78 -25.37 18.06
N GLU A 222 37.48 -25.41 19.19
CA GLU A 222 37.45 -24.37 20.24
C GLU A 222 37.92 -22.97 19.76
N LYS A 223 38.37 -22.84 18.51
CA LYS A 223 38.77 -21.58 17.87
C LYS A 223 37.85 -21.14 16.72
N GLY A 224 36.71 -21.81 16.53
CA GLY A 224 35.65 -21.35 15.62
C GLY A 224 35.92 -21.53 14.12
N GLN A 225 36.89 -22.36 13.73
CA GLN A 225 37.16 -22.65 12.31
C GLN A 225 36.46 -23.93 11.85
N VAL A 226 35.86 -23.88 10.66
CA VAL A 226 35.10 -24.98 10.03
C VAL A 226 35.85 -25.45 8.78
N THR A 227 36.07 -26.76 8.63
CA THR A 227 36.62 -27.36 7.39
C THR A 227 35.69 -28.45 6.87
N VAL A 228 35.61 -28.60 5.53
CA VAL A 228 34.69 -29.53 4.84
C VAL A 228 35.47 -30.38 3.84
N LYS A 229 35.16 -31.68 3.79
CA LYS A 229 35.60 -32.61 2.73
C LYS A 229 34.40 -33.24 2.02
N SER A 230 34.27 -32.97 0.72
CA SER A 230 34.07 -33.95 -0.37
C SER A 230 33.19 -33.42 -1.49
N SER A 231 33.44 -33.94 -2.69
CA SER A 231 33.19 -33.34 -4.00
C SER A 231 31.92 -33.83 -4.72
N VAL A 232 30.93 -34.38 -4.01
CA VAL A 232 29.71 -34.98 -4.60
C VAL A 232 28.44 -34.13 -4.37
N LEU A 233 28.49 -33.08 -3.54
CA LEU A 233 27.38 -32.13 -3.31
C LEU A 233 27.20 -31.06 -4.42
N LYS A 234 28.13 -30.94 -5.35
CA LYS A 234 28.14 -29.88 -6.39
C LYS A 234 26.95 -29.90 -7.36
N GLN A 235 26.18 -30.99 -7.45
CA GLN A 235 25.02 -31.08 -8.35
C GLN A 235 23.67 -30.92 -7.65
N MET A 236 23.59 -31.03 -6.31
CA MET A 236 22.37 -30.72 -5.54
C MET A 236 22.41 -29.34 -4.86
N GLU A 237 23.59 -28.71 -4.77
CA GLU A 237 23.77 -27.32 -4.31
C GLU A 237 23.21 -26.26 -5.29
N ASP A 238 22.84 -26.65 -6.52
CA ASP A 238 22.33 -25.73 -7.55
C ASP A 238 20.81 -25.50 -7.52
N LEU A 239 20.05 -26.29 -6.75
CA LEU A 239 18.67 -25.97 -6.37
C LEU A 239 18.66 -24.93 -5.24
N LYS A 240 19.27 -23.76 -5.46
CA LYS A 240 19.14 -22.66 -4.49
C LYS A 240 17.78 -22.02 -4.66
N GLU A 241 17.08 -21.79 -3.54
CA GLU A 241 15.83 -21.04 -3.49
C GLU A 241 15.94 -19.74 -4.30
N GLU A 242 14.91 -19.45 -5.09
CA GLU A 242 14.79 -18.16 -5.76
C GLU A 242 14.71 -17.06 -4.69
N THR A 243 15.49 -16.00 -4.86
CA THR A 243 15.53 -14.89 -3.91
C THR A 243 15.25 -13.59 -4.63
N GLY A 244 14.42 -12.73 -4.05
CA GLY A 244 14.04 -11.46 -4.67
C GLY A 244 12.72 -11.57 -5.44
N LEU A 245 12.68 -11.02 -6.65
CA LEU A 245 11.47 -10.93 -7.46
C LEU A 245 11.12 -12.29 -8.08
N THR A 246 9.87 -12.75 -7.89
CA THR A 246 9.40 -14.03 -8.43
C THR A 246 8.07 -13.87 -9.16
N CYS A 247 7.91 -14.58 -10.27
CA CYS A 247 6.67 -14.58 -11.02
C CYS A 247 5.54 -15.26 -10.23
N CYS A 248 4.38 -14.62 -10.13
CA CYS A 248 3.22 -15.13 -9.40
C CYS A 248 2.62 -16.40 -10.02
N ILE A 249 2.92 -16.70 -11.29
CA ILE A 249 2.46 -17.89 -12.01
C ILE A 249 3.47 -19.04 -11.89
N CYS A 250 4.67 -18.88 -12.43
CA CYS A 250 5.65 -19.98 -12.49
C CYS A 250 6.54 -20.09 -11.24
N ARG A 251 6.50 -19.12 -10.33
CA ARG A 251 7.33 -19.05 -9.10
C ARG A 251 8.84 -18.97 -9.34
N GLU A 252 9.24 -18.72 -10.59
CA GLU A 252 10.63 -18.49 -10.99
C GLU A 252 10.90 -16.98 -11.13
N GLY A 253 12.13 -16.57 -10.83
CA GLY A 253 12.64 -15.20 -10.99
C GLY A 253 13.87 -15.17 -11.90
N TYR A 254 14.73 -14.17 -11.72
CA TYR A 254 15.91 -14.00 -12.58
C TYR A 254 16.96 -15.10 -12.39
N ARG A 255 16.93 -15.90 -11.32
CA ARG A 255 17.87 -17.02 -11.17
C ARG A 255 17.62 -18.11 -12.21
N TYR A 256 16.36 -18.46 -12.44
CA TYR A 256 15.97 -19.51 -13.40
C TYR A 256 15.56 -18.95 -14.77
N GLN A 257 15.12 -17.69 -14.83
CA GLN A 257 14.66 -17.01 -16.04
C GLN A 257 15.39 -15.68 -16.28
N ALA A 258 16.73 -15.70 -16.23
CA ALA A 258 17.58 -14.50 -16.20
C ALA A 258 17.37 -13.51 -17.36
N GLN A 259 16.93 -13.99 -18.53
CA GLN A 259 16.73 -13.20 -19.74
C GLN A 259 15.28 -12.70 -19.92
N LYS A 260 14.31 -13.20 -19.12
CA LYS A 260 12.90 -12.82 -19.25
C LYS A 260 12.61 -11.52 -18.51
N VAL A 261 11.78 -10.68 -19.09
CA VAL A 261 11.30 -9.45 -18.43
C VAL A 261 10.26 -9.83 -17.38
N LEU A 262 10.55 -9.53 -16.12
CA LEU A 262 9.54 -9.45 -15.07
C LEU A 262 8.87 -8.07 -15.12
N ALA A 263 7.62 -8.00 -14.70
CA ALA A 263 6.86 -6.78 -14.57
C ALA A 263 6.01 -6.81 -13.30
N VAL A 264 5.67 -5.64 -12.78
CA VAL A 264 4.73 -5.47 -11.67
C VAL A 264 3.38 -5.04 -12.23
N TYR A 265 2.31 -5.68 -11.77
CA TYR A 265 0.96 -5.21 -12.08
C TYR A 265 0.70 -3.83 -11.47
N THR A 266 0.26 -2.88 -12.28
CA THR A 266 -0.04 -1.51 -11.83
C THR A 266 -1.50 -1.16 -12.08
N TYR A 267 -2.05 -0.31 -11.22
CA TYR A 267 -3.30 0.38 -11.47
C TYR A 267 -3.04 1.88 -11.50
N THR A 268 -3.22 2.48 -12.68
CA THR A 268 -2.98 3.89 -12.91
C THR A 268 -4.30 4.60 -13.19
N LYS A 269 -4.49 5.76 -12.57
CA LYS A 269 -5.65 6.62 -12.83
C LYS A 269 -5.23 8.03 -13.23
N ARG A 270 -6.07 8.66 -14.05
CA ARG A 270 -5.95 10.08 -14.38
C ARG A 270 -6.22 10.95 -13.14
N CYS A 271 -5.40 11.95 -12.90
CA CYS A 271 -5.60 12.92 -11.82
C CYS A 271 -4.92 14.27 -12.10
N ASN A 272 -5.17 15.26 -11.25
CA ASN A 272 -4.41 16.51 -11.27
C ASN A 272 -3.00 16.27 -10.71
N LEU A 273 -2.02 16.99 -11.24
CA LEU A 273 -0.65 16.92 -10.73
C LEU A 273 -0.46 17.67 -9.40
N ASP A 274 -1.21 18.76 -9.20
CA ASP A 274 -1.22 19.52 -7.96
C ASP A 274 -2.55 20.29 -7.85
N ASP A 275 -3.30 20.06 -6.77
CA ASP A 275 -4.59 20.73 -6.56
C ASP A 275 -4.41 22.22 -6.24
N TYR A 276 -3.22 22.63 -5.79
CA TYR A 276 -2.87 24.03 -5.48
C TYR A 276 -2.23 24.77 -6.67
N GLU A 277 -2.15 24.17 -7.86
CA GLU A 277 -1.56 24.83 -9.03
C GLU A 277 -2.28 26.16 -9.36
N ASN A 278 -1.55 27.26 -9.59
CA ASN A 278 -2.15 28.55 -9.97
C ASN A 278 -2.56 28.60 -11.45
N LYS A 279 -3.44 27.68 -11.86
CA LYS A 279 -4.10 27.64 -13.17
C LYS A 279 -5.59 27.33 -13.01
N ALA A 280 -6.42 27.99 -13.81
CA ALA A 280 -7.86 27.74 -13.84
C ALA A 280 -8.21 26.29 -14.24
N ARG A 281 -7.44 25.72 -15.18
CA ARG A 281 -7.47 24.29 -15.49
C ARG A 281 -6.16 23.68 -15.03
N LYS A 282 -6.25 22.79 -14.03
CA LYS A 282 -5.09 22.08 -13.47
C LYS A 282 -4.46 21.19 -14.53
N THR A 283 -3.15 21.08 -14.47
CA THR A 283 -2.35 20.19 -15.29
C THR A 283 -2.70 18.75 -14.91
N VAL A 284 -3.11 17.99 -15.90
CA VAL A 284 -3.53 16.60 -15.75
C VAL A 284 -2.30 15.71 -15.94
N GLY A 285 -2.14 14.74 -15.04
CA GLY A 285 -1.25 13.61 -15.20
C GLY A 285 -1.92 12.35 -14.70
N TYR A 286 -1.16 11.54 -13.96
CA TYR A 286 -1.64 10.28 -13.45
C TYR A 286 -0.99 9.91 -12.12
N SER A 287 -1.66 8.99 -11.40
CA SER A 287 -1.16 8.39 -10.18
C SER A 287 -1.31 6.87 -10.28
N THR A 288 -0.24 6.17 -9.92
CA THR A 288 -0.13 4.71 -9.99
C THR A 288 -0.03 4.10 -8.60
N VAL A 289 -0.79 3.03 -8.37
CA VAL A 289 -0.68 2.16 -7.18
C VAL A 289 -0.52 0.70 -7.60
N SER A 290 -0.10 -0.16 -6.67
CA SER A 290 0.10 -1.58 -6.96
C SER A 290 -0.11 -2.48 -5.74
N HIS A 291 -0.57 -3.71 -5.99
CA HIS A 291 -0.48 -4.82 -5.02
C HIS A 291 0.92 -5.42 -4.92
N PHE A 292 1.80 -5.05 -5.85
CA PHE A 292 3.17 -5.53 -6.01
C PHE A 292 3.26 -7.02 -6.37
N ASN A 293 2.28 -7.56 -7.10
CA ASN A 293 2.44 -8.87 -7.71
C ASN A 293 3.31 -8.77 -8.95
N VAL A 294 4.39 -9.55 -8.91
CA VAL A 294 5.38 -9.66 -9.96
C VAL A 294 5.02 -10.80 -10.91
N ILE A 295 5.20 -10.61 -12.21
CA ILE A 295 4.89 -11.61 -13.23
C ILE A 295 5.88 -11.52 -14.39
N HIS A 296 6.26 -12.65 -14.99
CA HIS A 296 6.93 -12.60 -16.29
C HIS A 296 5.96 -12.05 -17.34
N VAL A 297 6.42 -11.10 -18.15
CA VAL A 297 5.65 -10.58 -19.29
C VAL A 297 5.11 -11.72 -20.17
N ASP A 298 5.91 -12.76 -20.39
CA ASP A 298 5.50 -13.92 -21.19
C ASP A 298 4.41 -14.76 -20.51
N CYS A 299 4.51 -14.95 -19.18
CA CYS A 299 3.50 -15.68 -18.40
C CYS A 299 2.18 -14.91 -18.39
N HIS A 300 2.23 -13.58 -18.29
CA HIS A 300 1.05 -12.72 -18.44
C HIS A 300 0.41 -12.92 -19.83
N ASN A 301 1.19 -12.75 -20.90
CA ASN A 301 0.70 -12.88 -22.27
C ASN A 301 0.11 -14.28 -22.53
N ALA A 302 0.72 -15.34 -21.98
CA ALA A 302 0.18 -16.69 -22.08
C ALA A 302 -1.16 -16.81 -21.34
N ALA A 303 -1.23 -16.33 -20.10
CA ALA A 303 -2.46 -16.38 -19.29
C ALA A 303 -3.62 -15.63 -19.97
N VAL A 304 -3.37 -14.43 -20.51
CA VAL A 304 -4.38 -13.64 -21.24
C VAL A 304 -4.86 -14.37 -22.49
N ARG A 305 -3.95 -14.98 -23.28
CA ARG A 305 -4.33 -15.78 -24.45
C ARG A 305 -5.18 -17.01 -24.08
N HIS A 306 -4.93 -17.62 -22.93
CA HIS A 306 -5.70 -18.77 -22.46
C HIS A 306 -7.12 -18.39 -21.98
N ALA A 307 -7.33 -17.16 -21.52
CA ALA A 307 -8.59 -16.70 -20.94
C ALA A 307 -9.74 -16.43 -21.96
N ARG A 308 -9.48 -16.55 -23.28
CA ARG A 308 -10.42 -16.46 -24.43
C ARG A 308 -11.73 -15.69 -24.18
N GLY A 309 -11.81 -14.45 -24.68
CA GLY A 309 -13.06 -13.68 -24.73
C GLY A 309 -13.35 -12.80 -23.52
N ARG A 310 -12.46 -12.76 -22.51
CA ARG A 310 -12.47 -11.78 -21.43
C ARG A 310 -11.54 -10.61 -21.73
N GLU A 311 -11.82 -9.45 -21.15
CA GLU A 311 -10.89 -8.32 -21.19
C GLU A 311 -9.54 -8.71 -20.54
N GLU A 312 -8.42 -8.23 -21.08
CA GLU A 312 -7.06 -8.51 -20.60
C GLU A 312 -6.94 -8.25 -19.10
N TRP A 313 -7.44 -7.08 -18.66
CA TRP A 313 -7.30 -6.60 -17.30
C TRP A 313 -8.24 -7.27 -16.30
N GLU A 314 -9.43 -7.69 -16.73
CA GLU A 314 -10.32 -8.54 -15.93
C GLU A 314 -9.68 -9.91 -15.65
N SER A 315 -9.01 -10.47 -16.66
CA SER A 315 -8.30 -11.75 -16.53
C SER A 315 -7.03 -11.61 -15.68
N ALA A 316 -6.31 -10.50 -15.86
CA ALA A 316 -5.10 -10.18 -15.14
C ALA A 316 -5.34 -9.96 -13.64
N ALA A 317 -6.50 -9.41 -13.26
CA ALA A 317 -6.86 -9.21 -11.87
C ALA A 317 -6.80 -10.52 -11.06
N LEU A 318 -7.16 -11.67 -11.65
CA LEU A 318 -7.06 -12.98 -10.99
C LEU A 318 -5.63 -13.35 -10.58
N GLN A 319 -4.65 -13.01 -11.43
CA GLN A 319 -3.22 -13.22 -11.17
C GLN A 319 -2.64 -12.15 -10.25
N ASN A 320 -3.29 -10.98 -10.19
CA ASN A 320 -2.96 -9.87 -9.32
C ASN A 320 -3.73 -9.91 -7.98
N ALA A 321 -3.99 -11.11 -7.44
CA ALA A 321 -4.70 -11.31 -6.16
C ALA A 321 -6.08 -10.60 -6.09
N ASN A 322 -6.83 -10.61 -7.18
CA ASN A 322 -8.11 -9.90 -7.36
C ASN A 322 -8.04 -8.39 -7.16
N THR A 323 -6.83 -7.82 -7.21
CA THR A 323 -6.63 -6.38 -7.25
C THR A 323 -6.71 -5.90 -8.69
N LYS A 324 -7.44 -4.82 -8.93
CA LYS A 324 -7.54 -4.20 -10.26
C LYS A 324 -6.13 -3.82 -10.74
N CYS A 325 -5.89 -4.03 -12.02
CA CYS A 325 -4.71 -3.58 -12.73
C CYS A 325 -5.12 -3.15 -14.14
N ASN A 326 -4.38 -2.21 -14.70
CA ASN A 326 -4.59 -1.71 -16.07
C ASN A 326 -3.25 -1.42 -16.76
N GLY A 327 -2.16 -1.99 -16.23
CA GLY A 327 -0.82 -1.85 -16.76
C GLY A 327 0.14 -2.86 -16.16
N LEU A 328 1.28 -2.99 -16.83
CA LEU A 328 2.45 -3.74 -16.39
C LEU A 328 3.66 -2.81 -16.41
N LEU A 329 4.26 -2.53 -15.26
CA LEU A 329 5.52 -1.80 -15.16
C LEU A 329 6.67 -2.81 -15.33
N PRO A 330 7.42 -2.79 -16.45
CA PRO A 330 8.50 -3.74 -16.68
C PRO A 330 9.72 -3.43 -15.79
N MET A 331 10.44 -4.48 -15.42
CA MET A 331 11.68 -4.39 -14.65
C MET A 331 12.85 -4.87 -15.52
N TRP A 332 13.90 -4.07 -15.57
CA TRP A 332 15.10 -4.42 -16.31
C TRP A 332 15.98 -5.32 -15.45
N GLY A 333 15.97 -6.62 -15.73
CA GLY A 333 16.77 -7.59 -14.99
C GLY A 333 18.26 -7.58 -15.35
N PRO A 334 19.11 -8.25 -14.55
CA PRO A 334 20.56 -8.32 -14.78
C PRO A 334 20.96 -8.79 -16.18
N GLN A 335 20.34 -9.86 -16.69
CA GLN A 335 20.67 -10.46 -18.00
C GLN A 335 19.58 -10.23 -19.06
N VAL A 336 18.60 -9.37 -18.77
CA VAL A 336 17.57 -8.97 -19.73
C VAL A 336 18.20 -8.04 -20.76
N GLN A 337 18.03 -8.34 -22.04
CA GLN A 337 18.49 -7.48 -23.13
C GLN A 337 17.75 -6.14 -23.12
N GLU A 338 18.48 -5.05 -23.33
CA GLU A 338 17.92 -3.70 -23.31
C GLU A 338 16.78 -3.53 -24.31
N SER A 339 16.92 -4.06 -25.53
CA SER A 339 15.89 -3.99 -26.58
C SER A 339 14.57 -4.62 -26.16
N VAL A 340 14.61 -5.73 -25.41
CA VAL A 340 13.43 -6.44 -24.91
C VAL A 340 12.77 -5.64 -23.78
N PHE A 341 13.59 -5.08 -22.87
CA PHE A 341 13.10 -4.19 -21.82
C PHE A 341 12.45 -2.92 -22.41
N ALA A 342 13.12 -2.24 -23.34
CA ALA A 342 12.65 -1.04 -24.01
C ALA A 342 11.32 -1.28 -24.76
N SER A 343 11.18 -2.44 -25.42
CA SER A 343 9.91 -2.84 -26.04
C SER A 343 8.78 -3.00 -25.02
N CYS A 344 9.05 -3.62 -23.87
CA CYS A 344 8.07 -3.73 -22.80
C CYS A 344 7.72 -2.37 -22.18
N LEU A 345 8.71 -1.46 -22.06
CA LEU A 345 8.50 -0.11 -21.54
C LEU A 345 7.65 0.73 -22.51
N ALA A 346 7.87 0.60 -23.82
CA ALA A 346 7.01 1.24 -24.82
C ALA A 346 5.55 0.79 -24.68
N ARG A 347 5.31 -0.51 -24.42
CA ARG A 347 3.96 -1.03 -24.15
C ARG A 347 3.40 -0.53 -22.83
N HIS A 348 4.20 -0.38 -21.78
CA HIS A 348 3.78 0.26 -20.54
C HIS A 348 3.27 1.68 -20.79
N ASN A 349 3.96 2.47 -21.61
CA ASN A 349 3.53 3.82 -21.98
C ASN A 349 2.20 3.82 -22.74
N ASN A 350 1.94 2.82 -23.58
CA ASN A 350 0.64 2.67 -24.23
C ASN A 350 -0.47 2.39 -23.20
N TYR A 351 -0.23 1.52 -22.22
CA TYR A 351 -1.19 1.29 -21.14
C TYR A 351 -1.49 2.57 -20.36
N LEU A 352 -0.47 3.37 -20.02
CA LEU A 352 -0.65 4.68 -19.38
C LEU A 352 -1.52 5.61 -20.23
N GLN A 353 -1.24 5.69 -21.53
CA GLN A 353 -2.01 6.52 -22.45
C GLN A 353 -3.47 6.06 -22.56
N GLU A 354 -3.72 4.76 -22.66
CA GLU A 354 -5.07 4.18 -22.76
C GLU A 354 -5.90 4.45 -21.51
N CYS A 355 -5.34 4.22 -20.32
CA CYS A 355 -6.10 4.35 -19.07
C CYS A 355 -6.21 5.80 -18.55
N THR A 356 -5.33 6.71 -18.97
CA THR A 356 -5.30 8.09 -18.44
C THR A 356 -5.65 9.15 -19.48
N GLY A 357 -5.50 8.84 -20.77
CA GLY A 357 -5.59 9.80 -21.87
C GLY A 357 -4.44 10.81 -21.94
N VAL A 358 -3.39 10.68 -21.10
CA VAL A 358 -2.18 11.50 -21.16
C VAL A 358 -1.37 11.08 -22.38
N ARG A 359 -1.23 12.00 -23.34
CA ARG A 359 -0.42 11.79 -24.54
C ARG A 359 1.05 12.02 -24.18
N ASP A 360 1.92 11.08 -24.55
CA ASP A 360 3.36 11.10 -24.32
C ASP A 360 3.76 11.16 -22.81
N PRO A 361 3.61 10.06 -22.05
CA PRO A 361 3.99 9.97 -20.64
C PRO A 361 5.52 9.97 -20.48
N SER A 362 6.14 11.14 -20.66
CA SER A 362 7.58 11.36 -20.49
C SER A 362 8.01 11.28 -19.02
N TYR A 363 9.32 11.19 -18.77
CA TYR A 363 9.87 11.02 -17.42
C TYR A 363 9.41 12.06 -16.37
N PRO A 364 9.11 13.35 -16.69
CA PRO A 364 8.58 14.29 -15.70
C PRO A 364 7.23 13.84 -15.13
N PHE A 365 6.40 13.17 -15.92
CA PHE A 365 5.15 12.57 -15.40
C PHE A 365 5.44 11.43 -14.43
N THR A 366 6.49 10.65 -14.63
CA THR A 366 6.93 9.63 -13.66
C THR A 366 7.42 10.26 -12.36
N VAL A 367 8.12 11.40 -12.43
CA VAL A 367 8.51 12.16 -11.22
C VAL A 367 7.27 12.69 -10.48
N HIS A 368 6.27 13.18 -11.22
CA HIS A 368 5.00 13.55 -10.62
C HIS A 368 4.23 12.37 -10.03
N ASP A 369 4.27 11.20 -10.67
CA ASP A 369 3.61 10.00 -10.16
C ASP A 369 4.25 9.55 -8.84
N LEU A 370 5.59 9.51 -8.78
CA LEU A 370 6.36 9.31 -7.54
C LEU A 370 6.01 10.34 -6.46
N LYS A 371 5.91 11.62 -6.83
CA LYS A 371 5.46 12.70 -5.94
C LYS A 371 4.06 12.42 -5.38
N LEU A 372 3.10 12.06 -6.22
CA LEU A 372 1.72 11.77 -5.80
C LEU A 372 1.65 10.52 -4.92
N LEU A 373 2.47 9.51 -5.19
CA LEU A 373 2.57 8.32 -4.36
C LEU A 373 3.12 8.64 -2.97
N LEU A 374 4.21 9.42 -2.89
CA LEU A 374 4.77 9.94 -1.63
C LEU A 374 3.76 10.81 -0.88
N LEU A 375 3.01 11.66 -1.59
CA LEU A 375 1.94 12.47 -0.99
C LEU A 375 0.80 11.60 -0.44
N ARG A 376 0.54 10.41 -1.02
CA ARG A 376 -0.44 9.47 -0.47
C ARG A 376 0.02 8.93 0.89
N PHE A 377 1.31 8.60 1.05
CA PHE A 377 1.88 8.28 2.36
C PHE A 377 1.81 9.46 3.34
N ALA A 378 2.18 10.66 2.87
CA ALA A 378 2.20 11.88 3.67
C ALA A 378 0.84 12.27 4.24
N ASN A 379 -0.23 12.05 3.47
CA ASN A 379 -1.60 12.33 3.89
C ASN A 379 -2.31 11.08 4.47
N GLU A 380 -1.55 10.02 4.76
CA GLU A 380 -2.04 8.79 5.38
C GLU A 380 -3.24 8.14 4.65
N LYS A 381 -3.35 8.36 3.34
CA LYS A 381 -4.46 7.88 2.50
C LYS A 381 -4.32 6.38 2.23
N LEU A 382 -5.46 5.69 2.12
CA LEU A 382 -5.50 4.27 1.78
C LEU A 382 -5.01 4.04 0.34
N PHE A 383 -4.15 3.05 0.13
CA PHE A 383 -3.64 2.70 -1.21
C PHE A 383 -4.60 1.78 -1.99
N SER A 384 -5.39 0.99 -1.27
CA SER A 384 -6.39 0.08 -1.83
C SER A 384 -7.67 0.77 -2.31
N GLU A 385 -7.84 2.07 -2.04
CA GLU A 385 -9.04 2.84 -2.41
C GLU A 385 -9.36 2.73 -3.91
N ASP A 386 -8.33 2.77 -4.76
CA ASP A 386 -8.48 2.78 -6.21
C ASP A 386 -8.45 1.37 -6.82
N SER A 387 -7.48 0.56 -6.41
CA SER A 387 -7.19 -0.75 -6.98
C SER A 387 -7.94 -1.90 -6.31
N GLY A 388 -8.48 -1.69 -5.11
CA GLY A 388 -9.10 -2.74 -4.29
C GLY A 388 -8.10 -3.62 -3.51
N GLY A 389 -6.81 -3.28 -3.53
CA GLY A 389 -5.76 -4.02 -2.84
C GLY A 389 -4.38 -3.39 -3.02
N GLY A 390 -3.41 -3.80 -2.20
CA GLY A 390 -2.05 -3.26 -2.20
C GLY A 390 -1.87 -2.18 -1.14
N GLY A 391 -1.23 -2.54 -0.03
CA GLY A 391 -1.03 -1.66 1.12
C GLY A 391 0.20 -0.77 0.99
N ARG A 392 0.58 -0.13 2.10
CA ARG A 392 1.78 0.71 2.21
C ARG A 392 3.05 -0.03 1.76
N GLN A 393 3.20 -1.29 2.15
CA GLN A 393 4.36 -2.12 1.77
C GLN A 393 4.46 -2.32 0.25
N SER A 394 3.39 -2.79 -0.38
CA SER A 394 3.33 -3.00 -1.84
C SER A 394 3.71 -1.74 -2.62
N ASN A 395 3.21 -0.58 -2.19
CA ASN A 395 3.45 0.67 -2.88
C ASN A 395 4.83 1.26 -2.60
N LEU A 396 5.42 0.97 -1.44
CA LEU A 396 6.81 1.32 -1.17
C LEU A 396 7.77 0.43 -1.98
N HIS A 397 7.45 -0.86 -2.15
CA HIS A 397 8.18 -1.77 -3.05
C HIS A 397 8.11 -1.33 -4.51
N LEU A 398 7.03 -0.68 -4.94
CA LEU A 398 6.87 -0.16 -6.30
C LEU A 398 7.83 1.00 -6.62
N MET A 399 8.13 1.86 -5.65
CA MET A 399 8.87 3.12 -5.86
C MET A 399 10.25 2.96 -6.53
N PRO A 400 11.14 2.03 -6.11
CA PRO A 400 12.41 1.80 -6.77
C PRO A 400 12.29 1.50 -8.27
N TYR A 401 11.24 0.79 -8.68
CA TYR A 401 11.06 0.40 -10.07
C TYR A 401 10.47 1.53 -10.92
N MET A 402 9.65 2.42 -10.32
CA MET A 402 9.26 3.69 -10.94
C MET A 402 10.46 4.63 -11.10
N LEU A 403 11.34 4.71 -10.09
CA LEU A 403 12.60 5.45 -10.18
C LEU A 403 13.48 4.87 -11.30
N HIS A 404 13.63 3.55 -11.36
CA HIS A 404 14.42 2.88 -12.40
C HIS A 404 13.90 3.17 -13.81
N MET A 405 12.57 3.23 -14.00
CA MET A 405 11.96 3.64 -15.26
C MET A 405 12.33 5.08 -15.64
N ALA A 406 12.22 6.02 -14.71
CA ALA A 406 12.60 7.42 -14.95
C ALA A 406 14.11 7.56 -15.24
N LEU A 407 14.95 6.84 -14.49
CA LEU A 407 16.40 6.81 -14.70
C LEU A 407 16.76 6.28 -16.10
N TYR A 408 16.11 5.22 -16.57
CA TYR A 408 16.35 4.69 -17.91
C TYR A 408 16.12 5.76 -18.99
N VAL A 409 15.02 6.50 -18.89
CA VAL A 409 14.71 7.57 -19.85
C VAL A 409 15.69 8.73 -19.72
N ILE A 410 16.01 9.20 -18.51
CA ILE A 410 16.96 10.30 -18.28
C ILE A 410 18.35 9.95 -18.80
N ASN A 411 18.82 8.73 -18.53
CA ASN A 411 20.16 8.28 -18.93
C ASN A 411 20.25 8.09 -20.45
N SER A 412 19.25 7.44 -21.07
CA SER A 412 19.24 7.23 -22.53
C SER A 412 19.09 8.54 -23.31
N THR A 413 18.44 9.55 -22.74
CA THR A 413 18.31 10.90 -23.33
C THR A 413 19.36 11.91 -22.85
N ARG A 414 20.28 11.50 -21.97
CA ARG A 414 21.39 12.31 -21.42
C ARG A 414 20.92 13.60 -20.74
N LEU A 415 19.81 13.55 -20.00
CA LEU A 415 19.19 14.72 -19.36
C LEU A 415 19.66 14.99 -17.91
N THR A 416 20.50 14.13 -17.32
CA THR A 416 20.96 14.26 -15.92
C THR A 416 21.51 15.66 -15.60
N GLY A 417 22.47 16.16 -16.39
CA GLY A 417 23.08 17.48 -16.13
C GLY A 417 22.11 18.65 -16.32
N ARG A 418 21.08 18.49 -17.16
CA ARG A 418 20.01 19.50 -17.30
C ARG A 418 19.19 19.56 -16.02
N GLU A 419 18.78 18.40 -15.48
CA GLU A 419 17.95 18.35 -14.29
C GLU A 419 18.71 18.75 -13.02
N GLU A 420 20.01 18.46 -12.92
CA GLU A 420 20.87 19.03 -11.87
C GLU A 420 20.90 20.56 -11.93
N LYS A 421 21.01 21.14 -13.13
CA LYS A 421 20.95 22.60 -13.31
C LYS A 421 19.57 23.16 -12.92
N ASN A 422 18.48 22.48 -13.26
CA ASN A 422 17.13 22.89 -12.87
C ASN A 422 16.97 22.89 -11.35
N ILE A 423 17.47 21.86 -10.65
CA ILE A 423 17.46 21.81 -9.18
C ILE A 423 18.30 22.95 -8.60
N ASN A 424 19.50 23.21 -9.12
CA ASN A 424 20.34 24.31 -8.62
C ASN A 424 19.63 25.66 -8.80
N ASN A 425 19.03 25.93 -9.96
CA ASN A 425 18.23 27.14 -10.19
C ASN A 425 17.06 27.26 -9.20
N TYR A 426 16.39 26.15 -8.88
CA TYR A 426 15.31 26.13 -7.89
C TYR A 426 15.81 26.43 -6.47
N LEU A 427 16.95 25.84 -6.07
CA LEU A 427 17.56 26.03 -4.75
C LEU A 427 18.17 27.44 -4.58
N GLU A 428 18.60 28.07 -5.67
CA GLU A 428 19.15 29.43 -5.71
C GLU A 428 18.08 30.50 -5.96
N LEU A 429 16.82 30.10 -6.16
CA LEU A 429 15.70 31.03 -6.35
C LEU A 429 15.63 32.00 -5.16
N THR A 430 15.46 33.29 -5.45
CA THR A 430 15.37 34.34 -4.43
C THR A 430 14.05 34.27 -3.66
N LYS A 431 14.07 34.67 -2.37
CA LYS A 431 12.94 34.52 -1.44
C LYS A 431 11.66 35.24 -1.87
N ASP A 432 11.79 36.32 -2.64
CA ASP A 432 10.66 37.07 -3.21
C ASP A 432 9.77 36.21 -4.13
N LYS A 433 10.34 35.14 -4.72
CA LYS A 433 9.60 34.22 -5.61
C LYS A 433 9.17 32.92 -4.94
N TRP A 434 9.52 32.70 -3.67
CA TRP A 434 9.24 31.43 -3.00
C TRP A 434 7.75 31.18 -2.83
N ILE A 435 6.96 32.23 -2.52
CA ILE A 435 5.50 32.11 -2.37
C ILE A 435 4.86 31.76 -3.72
N GLU A 436 5.24 32.43 -4.81
CA GLU A 436 4.70 32.13 -6.15
C GLU A 436 5.00 30.69 -6.56
N ASN A 437 6.23 30.22 -6.31
CA ASN A 437 6.66 28.86 -6.62
C ASN A 437 5.90 27.78 -5.81
N CYS A 438 5.26 28.12 -4.69
CA CYS A 438 4.41 27.18 -3.93
C CYS A 438 3.15 26.74 -4.71
N TRP A 439 2.81 27.45 -5.78
CA TRP A 439 1.64 27.18 -6.63
C TRP A 439 2.00 26.60 -8.00
N GLU A 440 3.24 26.15 -8.20
CA GLU A 440 3.72 25.56 -9.45
C GLU A 440 3.75 24.02 -9.35
N THR A 441 3.47 23.33 -10.45
CA THR A 441 3.55 21.86 -10.50
C THR A 441 4.97 21.37 -10.31
N GLU A 442 5.95 22.05 -10.93
CA GLU A 442 7.39 21.88 -10.74
C GLU A 442 7.90 22.80 -9.63
N GLY A 443 7.30 22.69 -8.45
CA GLY A 443 7.60 23.51 -7.28
C GLY A 443 8.23 22.72 -6.13
N PRO A 444 7.98 23.12 -4.87
CA PRO A 444 8.61 22.52 -3.69
C PRO A 444 8.36 21.04 -3.47
N LEU A 445 7.27 20.49 -4.00
CA LEU A 445 6.97 19.06 -3.93
C LEU A 445 7.59 18.25 -5.07
N TYR A 446 8.04 18.90 -6.15
CA TYR A 446 8.59 18.20 -7.33
C TYR A 446 10.11 18.00 -7.22
N TYR A 447 10.85 19.07 -6.94
CA TYR A 447 12.31 19.02 -6.98
C TYR A 447 12.96 18.09 -5.93
N PRO A 448 12.42 17.89 -4.71
CA PRO A 448 12.93 16.83 -3.83
C PRO A 448 12.83 15.43 -4.44
N VAL A 449 11.79 15.16 -5.23
CA VAL A 449 11.61 13.87 -5.93
C VAL A 449 12.55 13.78 -7.14
N MET A 450 12.71 14.87 -7.90
CA MET A 450 13.71 14.93 -8.98
C MET A 450 15.12 14.71 -8.44
N SER A 451 15.43 15.24 -7.25
CA SER A 451 16.71 15.02 -6.56
C SER A 451 17.00 13.54 -6.34
N MET A 452 15.99 12.68 -6.13
CA MET A 452 16.17 11.22 -5.97
C MET A 452 16.76 10.56 -7.22
N LEU A 453 16.60 11.17 -8.40
CA LEU A 453 17.09 10.65 -9.68
C LEU A 453 18.51 11.12 -10.00
N VAL A 454 18.88 12.34 -9.58
CA VAL A 454 20.11 13.00 -10.07
C VAL A 454 21.13 13.35 -9.00
N HIS A 455 20.74 13.56 -7.74
CA HIS A 455 21.70 13.85 -6.66
C HIS A 455 22.17 12.58 -5.94
N SER A 456 23.46 12.52 -5.62
CA SER A 456 24.02 11.50 -4.73
C SER A 456 23.56 11.67 -3.29
N ALA A 457 23.74 10.63 -2.47
CA ALA A 457 23.48 10.70 -1.03
C ALA A 457 24.29 11.81 -0.34
N ASP A 458 25.56 11.99 -0.71
CA ASP A 458 26.40 13.07 -0.16
C ASP A 458 25.89 14.45 -0.60
N LYS A 459 25.52 14.60 -1.87
CA LYS A 459 24.95 15.87 -2.37
C LYS A 459 23.63 16.19 -1.67
N TRP A 460 22.79 15.18 -1.43
CA TRP A 460 21.55 15.33 -0.66
C TRP A 460 21.83 15.85 0.76
N LEU A 461 22.79 15.28 1.49
CA LEU A 461 23.15 15.75 2.84
C LEU A 461 23.49 17.25 2.86
N THR A 462 24.17 17.76 1.84
CA THR A 462 24.51 19.20 1.74
C THR A 462 23.34 20.11 1.34
N THR A 463 22.23 19.56 0.83
CA THR A 463 21.12 20.34 0.24
C THR A 463 19.76 20.06 0.89
N ARG A 464 19.64 19.02 1.73
CA ARG A 464 18.37 18.54 2.31
C ARG A 464 17.66 19.61 3.13
N THR A 465 18.40 20.44 3.86
CA THR A 465 17.83 21.55 4.65
C THR A 465 17.14 22.58 3.76
N LYS A 466 17.73 22.96 2.62
CA LYS A 466 17.13 23.89 1.66
C LYS A 466 15.83 23.34 1.07
N PHE A 467 15.78 22.04 0.76
CA PHE A 467 14.52 21.41 0.33
C PHE A 467 13.46 21.44 1.44
N LEU A 468 13.86 21.13 2.67
CA LEU A 468 12.98 21.11 3.82
C LEU A 468 12.39 22.50 4.14
N GLU A 469 13.21 23.55 4.09
CA GLU A 469 12.76 24.94 4.21
C GLU A 469 11.67 25.28 3.19
N ARG A 470 11.88 24.91 1.93
CA ARG A 470 10.90 25.16 0.86
C ARG A 470 9.62 24.35 1.04
N LEU A 471 9.71 23.13 1.55
CA LEU A 471 8.56 22.29 1.87
C LEU A 471 7.73 22.86 3.03
N ILE A 472 8.37 23.31 4.10
CA ILE A 472 7.71 23.98 5.24
C ILE A 472 6.98 25.24 4.78
N ILE A 473 7.60 26.03 3.91
CA ILE A 473 6.99 27.22 3.35
C ILE A 473 5.82 26.87 2.45
N ALA A 474 5.92 25.84 1.63
CA ALA A 474 4.80 25.38 0.81
C ALA A 474 3.59 24.97 1.65
N ALA A 475 3.79 24.22 2.73
CA ALA A 475 2.71 23.88 3.66
C ALA A 475 2.11 25.13 4.32
N HIS A 476 2.96 26.03 4.82
CA HIS A 476 2.51 27.26 5.46
C HIS A 476 1.71 28.16 4.53
N VAL A 477 2.24 28.45 3.33
CA VAL A 477 1.62 29.31 2.32
C VAL A 477 0.29 28.73 1.86
N ARG A 478 0.23 27.41 1.58
CA ARG A 478 -1.02 26.74 1.14
C ARG A 478 -2.10 26.73 2.22
N ASN A 479 -1.72 26.80 3.49
CA ASN A 479 -2.65 26.93 4.61
C ASN A 479 -3.06 28.38 4.88
N ALA A 480 -2.14 29.33 4.75
CA ALA A 480 -2.32 30.72 5.18
C ALA A 480 -2.82 31.67 4.08
N ALA A 481 -2.67 31.32 2.80
CA ALA A 481 -2.97 32.20 1.67
C ALA A 481 -3.84 31.52 0.61
N SER A 482 -4.54 32.33 -0.18
CA SER A 482 -5.29 31.85 -1.35
C SER A 482 -4.34 31.43 -2.48
N VAL A 483 -4.74 30.42 -3.26
CA VAL A 483 -3.99 29.96 -4.44
C VAL A 483 -3.63 31.14 -5.35
N GLY A 484 -2.35 31.22 -5.72
CA GLY A 484 -1.82 32.29 -6.57
C GLY A 484 -1.42 33.57 -5.84
N ALA A 485 -1.52 33.61 -4.51
CA ALA A 485 -0.98 34.71 -3.72
C ALA A 485 0.54 34.87 -3.94
N LYS A 486 1.00 36.13 -3.95
CA LYS A 486 2.43 36.50 -4.08
C LYS A 486 3.06 36.90 -2.75
N THR A 487 2.24 37.24 -1.76
CA THR A 487 2.63 37.65 -0.41
C THR A 487 1.77 36.92 0.61
N LEU A 488 2.26 36.82 1.84
CA LEU A 488 1.49 36.28 2.95
C LEU A 488 0.57 37.37 3.54
N PRO A 489 -0.67 37.03 3.97
CA PRO A 489 -1.52 37.97 4.69
C PRO A 489 -0.87 38.53 5.96
N GLU A 490 -1.25 39.74 6.35
CA GLU A 490 -0.74 40.36 7.58
C GLU A 490 -1.03 39.47 8.81
N GLY A 491 -0.06 39.33 9.72
CA GLY A 491 -0.16 38.47 10.90
C GLY A 491 -0.06 36.95 10.63
N SER A 492 0.02 36.52 9.38
CA SER A 492 0.05 35.08 9.05
C SER A 492 1.43 34.42 9.17
N LYS A 493 2.52 35.20 9.23
CA LYS A 493 3.94 34.76 9.28
C LYS A 493 4.37 34.09 10.60
N THR A 494 3.43 33.72 11.45
CA THR A 494 3.66 33.02 12.72
C THR A 494 3.64 31.51 12.50
N LEU A 495 4.58 30.79 13.10
CA LEU A 495 4.62 29.33 13.05
C LEU A 495 3.27 28.74 13.49
N LYS A 496 2.77 27.78 12.72
CA LYS A 496 1.46 27.14 12.96
C LYS A 496 1.63 25.84 13.75
N ASP A 497 0.49 25.22 14.07
CA ASP A 497 0.46 23.89 14.68
C ASP A 497 1.17 22.85 13.82
N TYR A 498 1.79 21.86 14.47
CA TYR A 498 2.53 20.78 13.82
C TYR A 498 1.70 20.05 12.75
N SER A 499 0.38 19.90 12.94
CA SER A 499 -0.51 19.24 11.98
C SER A 499 -0.49 19.86 10.58
N ILE A 500 -0.20 21.17 10.47
CA ILE A 500 -0.06 21.86 9.18
C ILE A 500 1.19 21.40 8.43
N TYR A 501 2.26 21.11 9.16
CA TYR A 501 3.57 20.73 8.63
C TYR A 501 3.77 19.22 8.54
N LYS A 502 3.02 18.43 9.32
CA LYS A 502 3.13 16.97 9.39
C LYS A 502 3.17 16.31 8.00
N PRO A 503 2.29 16.62 7.04
CA PRO A 503 2.33 15.96 5.73
C PRO A 503 3.64 16.22 4.97
N VAL A 504 4.13 17.46 4.93
CA VAL A 504 5.37 17.78 4.20
C VAL A 504 6.61 17.26 4.93
N LEU A 505 6.56 17.14 6.25
CA LEU A 505 7.61 16.49 7.04
C LEU A 505 7.65 14.99 6.77
N ILE A 506 6.51 14.29 6.76
CA ILE A 506 6.44 12.88 6.37
C ILE A 506 6.96 12.68 4.93
N PHE A 507 6.53 13.53 4.00
CA PHE A 507 6.98 13.52 2.61
C PHE A 507 8.51 13.63 2.51
N PHE A 508 9.10 14.59 3.22
CA PHE A 508 10.55 14.76 3.33
C PHE A 508 11.21 13.53 3.98
N GLY A 509 10.65 13.04 5.08
CA GLY A 509 11.19 11.92 5.86
C GLY A 509 11.31 10.64 5.05
N LEU A 510 10.35 10.35 4.18
CA LEU A 510 10.41 9.23 3.22
C LEU A 510 11.53 9.42 2.20
N ILE A 511 11.62 10.60 1.57
CA ILE A 511 12.69 10.91 0.60
C ILE A 511 14.06 10.78 1.28
N ASN A 512 14.22 11.39 2.46
CA ASN A 512 15.44 11.32 3.24
C ASN A 512 15.78 9.87 3.62
N SER A 513 14.78 9.04 3.95
CA SER A 513 14.98 7.62 4.25
C SER A 513 15.49 6.83 3.03
N PHE A 514 14.99 7.12 1.82
CA PHE A 514 15.56 6.56 0.59
C PHE A 514 17.03 6.94 0.43
N PHE A 515 17.38 8.21 0.63
CA PHE A 515 18.77 8.67 0.58
C PHE A 515 19.67 7.95 1.59
N LEU A 516 19.23 7.88 2.85
CA LEU A 516 20.05 7.38 3.96
C LEU A 516 20.13 5.84 4.03
N LYS A 517 19.14 5.12 3.48
CA LYS A 517 19.05 3.66 3.58
C LYS A 517 19.34 2.97 2.26
N LEU A 518 18.68 3.38 1.17
CA LEU A 518 18.83 2.73 -0.14
C LEU A 518 20.00 3.34 -0.92
N PHE A 519 19.99 4.65 -1.13
CA PHE A 519 20.96 5.31 -2.01
C PHE A 519 22.35 5.40 -1.40
N LYS A 520 22.47 5.44 -0.06
CA LYS A 520 23.76 5.34 0.66
C LYS A 520 24.57 4.08 0.31
N LYS A 521 23.94 3.04 -0.24
CA LYS A 521 24.60 1.80 -0.66
C LYS A 521 25.13 1.85 -2.10
N VAL A 522 24.80 2.90 -2.86
CA VAL A 522 25.21 3.07 -4.25
C VAL A 522 26.62 3.66 -4.27
N THR A 523 27.51 3.00 -4.99
CA THR A 523 28.88 3.45 -5.22
C THR A 523 29.04 3.89 -6.66
N VAL A 524 29.49 5.12 -6.88
CA VAL A 524 29.83 5.61 -8.22
C VAL A 524 31.25 5.16 -8.54
N GLY A 525 31.40 4.28 -9.53
CA GLY A 525 32.72 3.85 -10.01
C GLY A 525 33.30 4.84 -11.01
N GLY A 526 34.60 5.14 -10.91
CA GLY A 526 35.41 5.88 -11.91
C GLY A 526 34.65 6.96 -12.70
N ASP A 527 34.54 6.76 -14.02
CA ASP A 527 33.91 7.67 -14.98
C ASP A 527 32.36 7.59 -15.01
N GLY A 528 31.75 6.87 -14.07
CA GLY A 528 30.30 6.69 -13.98
C GLY A 528 29.58 7.92 -13.46
N THR A 529 28.34 8.13 -13.91
CA THR A 529 27.44 9.13 -13.30
C THR A 529 26.63 8.51 -12.16
N TRP A 530 26.18 9.34 -11.23
CA TRP A 530 25.30 8.91 -10.14
C TRP A 530 24.04 8.20 -10.66
N SER A 531 23.35 8.80 -11.62
CA SER A 531 22.09 8.29 -12.19
C SER A 531 22.24 6.93 -12.88
N ASN A 532 23.37 6.67 -13.54
CA ASN A 532 23.67 5.34 -14.08
C ASN A 532 23.95 4.33 -12.96
N SER A 533 24.75 4.74 -11.96
CA SER A 533 25.10 3.87 -10.82
C SER A 533 23.87 3.49 -9.99
N LEU A 534 22.92 4.41 -9.81
CA LEU A 534 21.66 4.15 -9.12
C LEU A 534 20.76 3.20 -9.92
N ALA A 535 20.68 3.39 -11.25
CA ALA A 535 19.91 2.50 -12.12
C ALA A 535 20.47 1.07 -12.06
N ASP A 536 21.78 0.91 -12.19
CA ASP A 536 22.46 -0.38 -12.06
C ASP A 536 22.26 -0.98 -10.67
N TYR A 537 22.37 -0.19 -9.61
CA TYR A 537 22.15 -0.68 -8.25
C TYR A 537 20.74 -1.29 -8.09
N ILE A 538 19.69 -0.60 -8.54
CA ILE A 538 18.32 -1.11 -8.46
C ILE A 538 18.15 -2.37 -9.33
N ARG A 539 18.76 -2.38 -10.53
CA ARG A 539 18.72 -3.50 -11.48
C ARG A 539 19.37 -4.78 -10.94
N PHE A 540 20.49 -4.67 -10.23
CA PHE A 540 21.29 -5.83 -9.81
C PHE A 540 21.04 -6.28 -8.37
N ASN A 541 20.21 -5.59 -7.59
CA ASN A 541 20.07 -5.83 -6.14
C ASN A 541 18.60 -5.94 -5.68
N ASP A 542 17.72 -6.53 -6.49
CA ASP A 542 16.27 -6.60 -6.24
C ASP A 542 15.88 -7.03 -4.81
N LYS A 543 16.45 -8.11 -4.28
CA LYS A 543 16.20 -8.56 -2.90
C LYS A 543 16.57 -7.50 -1.87
N ILE A 544 17.76 -6.91 -1.99
CA ILE A 544 18.28 -5.91 -1.04
C ILE A 544 17.42 -4.64 -1.13
N VAL A 545 16.98 -4.28 -2.33
CA VAL A 545 16.06 -3.15 -2.56
C VAL A 545 14.75 -3.38 -1.82
N LEU A 546 14.11 -4.54 -1.94
CA LEU A 546 12.86 -4.87 -1.24
C LEU A 546 13.04 -4.87 0.29
N GLU A 547 14.08 -5.53 0.80
CA GLU A 547 14.39 -5.53 2.24
C GLU A 547 14.69 -4.12 2.77
N THR A 548 15.27 -3.25 1.94
CA THR A 548 15.51 -1.85 2.31
C THR A 548 14.20 -1.07 2.33
N CYS A 549 13.29 -1.32 1.39
CA CYS A 549 11.96 -0.74 1.43
C CYS A 549 11.22 -1.17 2.69
N ASP A 550 11.29 -2.43 3.11
CA ASP A 550 10.69 -2.87 4.39
C ASP A 550 11.23 -2.11 5.60
N ARG A 551 12.55 -1.83 5.61
CA ARG A 551 13.16 -0.98 6.64
C ARG A 551 12.69 0.47 6.58
N ILE A 552 12.56 1.04 5.38
CA ILE A 552 12.03 2.40 5.20
C ILE A 552 10.56 2.46 5.66
N LEU A 553 9.78 1.42 5.39
CA LEU A 553 8.40 1.32 5.87
C LEU A 553 8.35 1.30 7.40
N ALA A 554 9.22 0.51 8.04
CA ALA A 554 9.31 0.48 9.50
C ALA A 554 9.64 1.86 10.07
N ILE A 555 10.63 2.57 9.51
CA ILE A 555 10.95 3.96 9.92
C ILE A 555 9.72 4.87 9.74
N TYR A 556 9.02 4.77 8.60
CA TYR A 556 7.80 5.53 8.39
C TYR A 556 6.73 5.26 9.45
N GLN A 557 6.49 3.99 9.79
CA GLN A 557 5.40 3.59 10.71
C GLN A 557 5.75 3.78 12.19
N GLU A 558 6.98 3.47 12.57
CA GLU A 558 7.42 3.37 13.97
C GLU A 558 8.14 4.63 14.45
N GLU A 559 8.70 5.44 13.54
CA GLU A 559 9.51 6.61 13.89
C GLU A 559 8.90 7.92 13.37
N ILE A 560 8.52 8.01 12.09
CA ILE A 560 8.04 9.27 11.49
C ILE A 560 6.57 9.57 11.82
N LEU A 561 5.67 8.60 11.65
CA LEU A 561 4.22 8.79 11.90
C LEU A 561 3.87 9.18 13.34
N PRO A 562 4.54 8.63 14.38
CA PRO A 562 4.24 8.95 15.77
C PRO A 562 4.65 10.36 16.20
N CYS A 563 5.50 11.06 15.45
CA CYS A 563 5.95 12.40 15.82
C CYS A 563 4.78 13.36 16.04
N GLU A 564 4.83 14.13 17.13
CA GLU A 564 3.81 15.12 17.52
C GLU A 564 4.31 16.56 17.42
N SER A 565 5.61 16.76 17.15
CA SER A 565 6.22 18.09 17.03
C SER A 565 7.30 18.17 15.95
N ILE A 566 7.66 19.39 15.55
CA ILE A 566 8.76 19.64 14.62
C ILE A 566 10.08 19.20 15.25
N ALA A 567 10.31 19.53 16.53
CA ALA A 567 11.54 19.16 17.24
C ALA A 567 11.74 17.64 17.31
N GLU A 568 10.70 16.88 17.64
CA GLU A 568 10.74 15.42 17.67
C GLU A 568 11.05 14.82 16.30
N PHE A 569 10.40 15.32 15.23
CA PHE A 569 10.71 14.90 13.88
C PHE A 569 12.18 15.16 13.52
N PHE A 570 12.72 16.31 13.90
CA PHE A 570 14.12 16.65 13.64
C PHE A 570 15.11 15.77 14.40
N ASP A 571 14.78 15.38 15.63
CA ASP A 571 15.58 14.45 16.44
C ASP A 571 15.61 13.06 15.77
N VAL A 572 14.43 12.48 15.54
CA VAL A 572 14.25 11.16 14.92
C VAL A 572 14.94 11.08 13.55
N MET A 573 14.86 12.13 12.74
CA MET A 573 15.45 12.15 11.40
C MET A 573 16.93 12.53 11.36
N GLY A 574 17.56 12.81 12.51
CA GLY A 574 18.97 13.21 12.60
C GLY A 574 19.24 14.54 11.88
N LEU A 575 18.35 15.51 12.05
CA LEU A 575 18.41 16.85 11.45
C LEU A 575 18.84 17.93 12.44
N LEU A 576 18.91 17.63 13.74
CA LEU A 576 19.35 18.59 14.78
C LEU A 576 20.81 19.03 14.61
N GLU A 577 21.65 18.21 13.97
CA GLU A 577 23.02 18.63 13.60
C GLU A 577 23.02 19.76 12.56
N ASP A 578 22.04 19.75 11.65
CA ASP A 578 21.92 20.78 10.62
C ASP A 578 21.12 22.00 11.10
N VAL A 579 20.09 21.77 11.92
CA VAL A 579 19.19 22.81 12.46
C VAL A 579 18.92 22.51 13.95
N PRO A 580 19.76 23.02 14.86
CA PRO A 580 19.66 22.70 16.29
C PRO A 580 18.37 23.17 16.96
N ASN A 581 17.81 24.29 16.51
CA ASN A 581 16.53 24.82 17.00
C ASN A 581 15.55 25.01 15.83
N PRO A 582 14.82 23.94 15.42
CA PRO A 582 14.01 23.99 14.21
C PRO A 582 12.83 24.97 14.30
N GLU A 583 12.23 25.16 15.48
CA GLU A 583 11.09 26.08 15.64
C GLU A 583 11.51 27.55 15.52
N GLU A 584 12.64 27.91 16.14
CA GLU A 584 13.23 29.25 16.00
C GLU A 584 13.68 29.51 14.56
N HIS A 585 14.32 28.52 13.93
CA HIS A 585 14.73 28.59 12.53
C HIS A 585 13.55 28.85 11.62
N PHE A 586 12.47 28.08 11.74
CA PHE A 586 11.28 28.26 10.89
C PHE A 586 10.49 29.52 11.22
N THR A 587 10.48 29.97 12.47
CA THR A 587 9.90 31.27 12.84
C THR A 587 10.65 32.41 12.14
N THR A 588 11.98 32.39 12.18
CA THR A 588 12.83 33.37 11.49
C THR A 588 12.66 33.31 9.98
N LEU A 589 12.57 32.09 9.44
CA LEU A 589 12.37 31.86 8.01
C LEU A 589 11.05 32.46 7.52
N LEU A 590 9.94 32.20 8.22
CA LEU A 590 8.62 32.76 7.88
C LEU A 590 8.59 34.29 7.99
N ALA A 591 9.23 34.85 9.02
CA ALA A 591 9.36 36.30 9.17
C ALA A 591 10.15 36.95 8.00
N SER A 592 11.06 36.20 7.37
CA SER A 592 11.87 36.68 6.24
C SER A 592 11.18 36.62 4.87
N LEU A 593 9.97 36.06 4.78
CA LEU A 593 9.20 36.00 3.54
C LEU A 593 8.54 37.36 3.22
N PRO A 594 8.28 37.66 1.93
CA PRO A 594 7.57 38.86 1.51
C PRO A 594 6.13 38.92 2.06
#